data_AF-A0A6P8F2Y6-F1
#
_entry.id   AF-A0A6P8F2Y6-F1
#
_cell.length_a   1.000
_cell.length_b   1.000
_cell.length_c   1.000
_cell.angle_alpha   90.00
_cell.angle_beta   90.00
_cell.angle_gamma   90.00
#
_symmetry.space_group_name_H-M   'P 1'
#
loop_
_entity.id
_entity.type
_entity.pdbx_description
1 polymer ?
#
loop_
_entity_poly.entity_id
_entity_poly.type
_entity_poly.pdbx_seq_one_letter_code
_entity_poly.pdbx_strand_id
1 'polypeptide(L)'
;MKKQFNRMRQLANQTVGRAEKTEVLSDDLLQVEKRLELVKQVSHSTHKKLTACLQGQQGVEVEKKSVRSPSKKLPLTTLAQCMVEGAAVLGDDSLLGKMLKLCGETQEKLAQELILFEFQIERDVVEPLYDLAEVEIPNIQKQRKHLAKLVLDMDSARTRWQQSSKSSGQSSNQLHTGAKADSLREEMEEAANRMEICRDQLSADMYSFVAKEIDYANYFQTLIEVQSEYHKKSLELLQNLLPQIKAHQEAWVDKPCYGKPLEEHLTLSGRDIAFPIEACVTMLLDCGMQEEGLFRVAPSASKLKKLKASLDCGVLDVQEYSADPHAIAVGKLSANR
;
A
#
# COMPACT_ATOMS: atom_id res chain seq x y z
N MET A 1 1.84 -17.04 68.40
CA MET A 1 1.82 -16.35 67.09
C MET A 1 3.06 -15.47 66.77
N LYS A 2 3.68 -14.77 67.74
CA LYS A 2 4.86 -13.91 67.47
C LYS A 2 6.10 -14.62 66.87
N LYS A 3 6.35 -15.90 67.19
CA LYS A 3 7.48 -16.67 66.63
C LYS A 3 7.31 -17.01 65.15
N GLN A 4 6.09 -17.29 64.69
CA GLN A 4 5.84 -17.55 63.26
C GLN A 4 5.87 -16.26 62.45
N PHE A 5 5.37 -15.16 63.00
CA PHE A 5 5.45 -13.84 62.36
C PHE A 5 6.90 -13.37 62.18
N ASN A 6 7.77 -13.61 63.18
CA ASN A 6 9.19 -13.30 63.05
C ASN A 6 9.90 -14.21 62.04
N ARG A 7 9.56 -15.51 61.95
CA ARG A 7 10.07 -16.41 60.90
C ARG A 7 9.62 -15.98 59.51
N MET A 8 8.36 -15.57 59.35
CA MET A 8 7.82 -15.11 58.07
C MET A 8 8.43 -13.77 57.64
N ARG A 9 8.68 -12.86 58.59
CA ARG A 9 9.42 -11.60 58.35
C ARG A 9 10.90 -11.85 58.03
N GLN A 10 11.51 -12.88 58.62
CA GLN A 10 12.89 -13.26 58.35
C GLN A 10 13.04 -13.93 56.97
N LEU A 11 12.06 -14.75 56.56
CA LEU A 11 11.96 -15.28 55.20
C LEU A 11 11.68 -14.17 54.19
N ALA A 12 10.75 -13.26 54.47
CA ALA A 12 10.48 -12.11 53.60
C ALA A 12 11.70 -11.17 53.47
N ASN A 13 12.48 -10.98 54.53
CA ASN A 13 13.74 -10.22 54.46
C ASN A 13 14.89 -11.00 53.80
N GLN A 14 14.83 -12.34 53.71
CA GLN A 14 15.77 -13.14 52.91
C GLN A 14 15.38 -13.21 51.43
N THR A 15 14.09 -13.14 51.11
CA THR A 15 13.59 -13.10 49.72
C THR A 15 13.52 -11.68 49.15
N VAL A 16 13.50 -10.65 50.02
CA VAL A 16 13.35 -9.22 49.67
C VAL A 16 14.36 -8.36 50.45
N GLY A 17 15.53 -8.92 50.75
CA GLY A 17 16.67 -8.17 51.26
C GLY A 17 17.40 -7.56 50.08
N ARG A 18 17.48 -6.22 50.03
CA ARG A 18 18.32 -5.44 49.11
C ARG A 18 19.70 -6.10 48.92
N ALA A 19 19.84 -6.96 47.93
CA ALA A 19 21.09 -7.04 47.20
C ALA A 19 21.25 -5.65 46.56
N GLU A 20 22.38 -4.99 46.79
CA GLU A 20 22.80 -3.93 45.88
C GLU A 20 22.61 -4.49 44.48
N LYS A 21 21.77 -3.84 43.67
CA LYS A 21 21.43 -4.34 42.35
C LYS A 21 22.76 -4.35 41.61
N THR A 22 23.37 -5.53 41.42
CA THR A 22 24.66 -5.64 40.75
C THR A 22 24.52 -4.91 39.41
N GLU A 23 25.15 -3.75 39.27
CA GLU A 23 25.09 -2.94 38.06
C GLU A 23 26.04 -3.59 37.06
N VAL A 24 25.46 -4.24 36.05
CA VAL A 24 26.22 -5.11 35.11
C VAL A 24 26.34 -4.47 33.73
N LEU A 25 25.59 -3.40 33.48
CA LEU A 25 25.63 -2.64 32.23
C LEU A 25 26.11 -1.22 32.54
N SER A 26 26.90 -0.66 31.62
CA SER A 26 27.27 0.76 31.66
C SER A 26 26.07 1.66 31.35
N ASP A 27 26.17 2.93 31.73
CA ASP A 27 25.16 3.95 31.40
C ASP A 27 24.87 4.02 29.89
N ASP A 28 25.92 3.91 29.06
CA ASP A 28 25.79 3.88 27.60
C ASP A 28 24.92 2.72 27.13
N LEU A 29 25.13 1.51 27.68
CA LEU A 29 24.33 0.34 27.32
C LEU A 29 22.88 0.47 27.81
N LEU A 30 22.64 1.09 28.98
CA LEU A 30 21.28 1.40 29.44
C LEU A 30 20.58 2.39 28.51
N GLN A 31 21.31 3.36 27.95
CA GLN A 31 20.76 4.27 26.94
C GLN A 31 20.41 3.53 25.64
N VAL A 32 21.25 2.59 25.21
CA VAL A 32 20.96 1.71 24.06
C VAL A 32 19.74 0.83 24.31
N GLU A 33 19.57 0.28 25.53
CA GLU A 33 18.38 -0.50 25.91
C GLU A 33 17.08 0.32 25.74
N LYS A 34 17.09 1.58 26.18
CA LYS A 34 15.96 2.49 25.97
C LYS A 34 15.71 2.76 24.49
N ARG A 35 16.77 2.91 23.70
CA ARG A 35 16.68 3.16 22.26
C ARG A 35 16.10 1.96 21.51
N LEU A 36 16.51 0.74 21.87
CA LEU A 36 15.97 -0.51 21.30
C LEU A 36 14.43 -0.56 21.41
N GLU A 37 13.87 -0.21 22.56
CA GLU A 37 12.41 -0.23 22.75
C GLU A 37 11.69 0.80 21.87
N LEU A 38 12.26 2.01 21.72
CA LEU A 38 11.70 3.03 20.84
C LEU A 38 11.75 2.60 19.37
N VAL A 39 12.89 2.08 18.91
CA VAL A 39 13.06 1.61 17.52
C VAL A 39 12.12 0.44 17.25
N LYS A 40 11.96 -0.48 18.19
CA LYS A 40 11.00 -1.59 18.10
C LYS A 40 9.57 -1.07 17.92
N GLN A 41 9.14 -0.14 18.78
CA GLN A 41 7.79 0.41 18.72
C GLN A 41 7.52 1.09 17.37
N VAL A 42 8.45 1.92 16.90
CA VAL A 42 8.33 2.63 15.62
C VAL A 42 8.33 1.65 14.45
N SER A 43 9.29 0.72 14.41
CA SER A 43 9.39 -0.27 13.33
C SER A 43 8.17 -1.19 13.30
N HIS A 44 7.68 -1.61 14.47
CA HIS A 44 6.45 -2.39 14.59
C HIS A 44 5.22 -1.63 14.06
N SER A 45 5.03 -0.37 14.48
CA SER A 45 3.89 0.41 14.02
C SER A 45 3.98 0.73 12.53
N THR A 46 5.17 1.04 12.03
CA THR A 46 5.37 1.41 10.64
C THR A 46 5.15 0.23 9.71
N HIS A 47 5.76 -0.93 9.95
CA HIS A 47 5.55 -2.09 9.07
C HIS A 47 4.06 -2.44 9.01
N LYS A 48 3.37 -2.48 10.16
CA LYS A 48 1.95 -2.85 10.21
C LYS A 48 1.07 -1.90 9.41
N LYS A 49 1.37 -0.59 9.45
CA LYS A 49 0.64 0.42 8.68
C LYS A 49 0.99 0.37 7.21
N LEU A 50 2.25 0.14 6.86
CA LEU A 50 2.71 0.02 5.49
C LEU A 50 2.10 -1.21 4.80
N THR A 51 2.13 -2.37 5.46
CA THR A 51 1.44 -3.60 4.98
C THR A 51 -0.04 -3.36 4.72
N ALA A 52 -0.71 -2.56 5.56
CA ALA A 52 -2.13 -2.24 5.37
C ALA A 52 -2.41 -1.31 4.17
N CYS A 53 -1.39 -0.63 3.64
CA CYS A 53 -1.51 0.19 2.44
C CYS A 53 -1.37 -0.64 1.14
N LEU A 54 -0.77 -1.82 1.20
CA LEU A 54 -0.55 -2.69 0.04
C LEU A 54 -1.84 -3.46 -0.29
N GLN A 55 -2.28 -3.39 -1.54
CA GLN A 55 -3.55 -3.92 -2.02
C GLN A 55 -3.39 -5.27 -2.73
N GLY A 56 -2.26 -5.49 -3.39
CA GLY A 56 -1.84 -6.71 -4.03
C GLY A 56 -1.36 -7.71 -2.98
N GLN A 57 -2.30 -8.40 -2.34
CA GLN A 57 -1.92 -9.51 -1.46
C GLN A 57 -1.32 -10.66 -2.28
N GLN A 58 0.00 -10.73 -2.34
CA GLN A 58 0.76 -11.96 -2.56
C GLN A 58 1.90 -12.09 -1.55
N GLY A 59 1.53 -12.26 -0.28
CA GLY A 59 2.33 -12.99 0.70
C GLY A 59 1.71 -14.37 0.88
N VAL A 60 2.24 -15.39 0.20
CA VAL A 60 1.96 -16.79 0.51
C VAL A 60 2.66 -17.09 1.83
N GLU A 61 1.96 -16.98 2.96
CA GLU A 61 2.31 -17.83 4.11
C GLU A 61 2.04 -19.28 3.70
N VAL A 62 3.08 -19.93 3.19
CA VAL A 62 3.12 -21.39 3.06
C VAL A 62 3.03 -21.94 4.48
N GLU A 63 1.89 -22.57 4.76
CA GLU A 63 1.53 -23.39 5.94
C GLU A 63 0.58 -22.76 6.97
N LYS A 64 -0.72 -22.76 6.64
CA LYS A 64 -1.69 -23.70 7.25
C LYS A 64 -3.07 -23.59 6.58
N LYS A 65 -3.46 -24.68 5.93
CA LYS A 65 -4.81 -25.13 5.56
C LYS A 65 -5.97 -24.16 5.92
N SER A 66 -6.45 -23.38 4.96
CA SER A 66 -7.89 -23.17 4.80
C SER A 66 -8.25 -22.90 3.34
N VAL A 67 -9.17 -23.75 2.88
CA VAL A 67 -9.92 -23.70 1.63
C VAL A 67 -10.50 -22.30 1.39
N ARG A 68 -10.24 -21.72 0.20
CA ARG A 68 -10.72 -20.42 -0.32
C ARG A 68 -10.00 -19.16 0.20
N SER A 69 -8.91 -18.78 -0.44
CA SER A 69 -8.74 -17.38 -0.83
C SER A 69 -8.22 -17.35 -2.28
N PRO A 70 -9.01 -16.86 -3.25
CA PRO A 70 -8.45 -16.51 -4.54
C PRO A 70 -7.36 -15.47 -4.26
N SER A 71 -6.20 -15.58 -4.91
CA SER A 71 -5.27 -14.46 -5.05
C SER A 71 -6.10 -13.21 -5.36
N LYS A 72 -6.17 -12.26 -4.43
CA LYS A 72 -7.04 -11.09 -4.59
C LYS A 72 -6.44 -10.27 -5.72
N LYS A 73 -6.99 -10.44 -6.92
CA LYS A 73 -6.66 -9.60 -8.07
C LYS A 73 -6.84 -8.15 -7.64
N LEU A 74 -5.84 -7.33 -7.93
CA LEU A 74 -5.86 -5.91 -7.62
C LEU A 74 -7.14 -5.29 -8.22
N PRO A 75 -7.90 -4.46 -7.47
CA PRO A 75 -9.12 -3.84 -7.98
C PRO A 75 -8.91 -3.09 -9.30
N LEU A 76 -7.72 -2.50 -9.50
CA LEU A 76 -7.34 -1.82 -10.72
C LEU A 76 -7.27 -2.75 -11.93
N THR A 77 -6.77 -3.97 -11.78
CA THR A 77 -6.78 -5.01 -12.83
C THR A 77 -8.22 -5.39 -13.19
N THR A 78 -9.11 -5.48 -12.20
CA THR A 78 -10.54 -5.76 -12.47
C THR A 78 -11.21 -4.62 -13.25
N LEU A 79 -10.89 -3.36 -12.92
CA LEU A 79 -11.37 -2.20 -13.69
C LEU A 79 -10.84 -2.24 -15.13
N ALA A 80 -9.54 -2.47 -15.32
CA ALA A 80 -8.92 -2.56 -16.63
C ALA A 80 -9.61 -3.61 -17.51
N GLN A 81 -9.82 -4.81 -16.97
CA GLN A 81 -10.52 -5.90 -17.65
C GLN A 81 -11.96 -5.51 -18.02
N CYS A 82 -12.71 -4.91 -17.10
CA CYS A 82 -14.08 -4.47 -17.34
C CYS A 82 -14.16 -3.44 -18.47
N MET A 83 -13.20 -2.51 -18.56
CA MET A 83 -13.14 -1.52 -19.64
C MET A 83 -12.84 -2.16 -21.00
N VAL A 84 -11.89 -3.11 -21.06
CA VAL A 84 -11.57 -3.84 -22.30
C VAL A 84 -12.75 -4.70 -22.77
N GLU A 85 -13.43 -5.38 -21.85
CA GLU A 85 -14.65 -6.15 -22.15
C GLU A 85 -15.78 -5.23 -22.64
N GLY A 86 -15.99 -4.08 -21.98
CA GLY A 86 -16.96 -3.08 -22.41
C GLY A 86 -16.66 -2.51 -23.80
N ALA A 87 -15.38 -2.33 -24.13
CA ALA A 87 -14.97 -1.94 -25.47
C ALA A 87 -15.33 -3.00 -26.53
N ALA A 88 -15.12 -4.28 -26.22
CA ALA A 88 -15.50 -5.38 -27.12
C ALA A 88 -17.02 -5.46 -27.36
N VAL A 89 -17.83 -5.11 -26.35
CA VAL A 89 -19.30 -5.04 -26.49
C VAL A 89 -19.73 -3.87 -27.38
N LEU A 90 -19.09 -2.71 -27.23
CA LEU A 90 -19.44 -1.51 -28.02
C LEU A 90 -18.89 -1.54 -29.46
N GLY A 91 -17.82 -2.29 -29.69
CA GLY A 91 -17.14 -2.38 -30.98
C GLY A 91 -16.30 -1.16 -31.34
N ASP A 92 -15.53 -1.29 -32.42
CA ASP A 92 -14.60 -0.26 -32.89
C ASP A 92 -15.30 0.86 -33.68
N ASP A 93 -16.59 0.72 -34.01
CA ASP A 93 -17.39 1.76 -34.67
C ASP A 93 -17.96 2.79 -33.68
N SER A 94 -17.61 2.68 -32.40
CA SER A 94 -18.00 3.63 -31.35
C SER A 94 -16.77 4.36 -30.81
N LEU A 95 -16.83 5.70 -30.75
CA LEU A 95 -15.80 6.49 -30.07
C LEU A 95 -15.64 6.02 -28.63
N LEU A 96 -16.76 5.75 -27.96
CA LEU A 96 -16.75 5.25 -26.59
C LEU A 96 -16.08 3.88 -26.49
N GLY A 97 -16.32 2.97 -27.43
CA GLY A 97 -15.64 1.67 -27.52
C GLY A 97 -14.12 1.83 -27.65
N LYS A 98 -13.66 2.68 -28.57
CA LYS A 98 -12.23 3.00 -28.72
C LYS A 98 -11.65 3.59 -27.43
N MET A 99 -12.34 4.54 -26.80
CA MET A 99 -11.87 5.18 -25.57
C MET A 99 -11.76 4.18 -24.42
N LEU A 100 -12.76 3.30 -24.26
CA LEU A 100 -12.73 2.24 -23.25
C LEU A 100 -11.55 1.30 -23.46
N LYS A 101 -11.23 0.93 -24.71
CA LYS A 101 -10.09 0.07 -25.04
C LYS A 101 -8.76 0.73 -24.66
N LEU A 102 -8.50 1.94 -25.16
CA LEU A 102 -7.25 2.67 -24.88
C LEU A 102 -7.05 2.90 -23.36
N CYS A 103 -8.12 3.31 -22.67
CA CYS A 103 -8.09 3.50 -21.23
C CYS A 103 -7.88 2.17 -20.50
N GLY A 104 -8.60 1.10 -20.85
CA GLY A 104 -8.48 -0.21 -20.23
C GLY A 104 -7.08 -0.81 -20.34
N GLU A 105 -6.49 -0.77 -21.54
CA GLU A 105 -5.11 -1.23 -21.78
C GLU A 105 -4.08 -0.42 -20.96
N THR A 106 -4.31 0.88 -20.77
CA THR A 106 -3.44 1.72 -19.93
C THR A 106 -3.64 1.46 -18.44
N GLN A 107 -4.89 1.23 -17.99
CA GLN A 107 -5.17 0.84 -16.61
C GLN A 107 -4.54 -0.51 -16.27
N GLU A 108 -4.48 -1.45 -17.21
CA GLU A 108 -3.77 -2.73 -17.04
C GLU A 108 -2.27 -2.51 -16.80
N LYS A 109 -1.63 -1.62 -17.58
CA LYS A 109 -0.22 -1.25 -17.37
C LYS A 109 0.00 -0.57 -16.02
N LEU A 110 -0.90 0.34 -15.61
CA LEU A 110 -0.84 0.97 -14.29
C LEU A 110 -1.00 -0.05 -13.16
N ALA A 111 -1.87 -1.04 -13.33
CA ALA A 111 -2.01 -2.14 -12.38
C ALA A 111 -0.71 -2.97 -12.26
N GLN A 112 -0.02 -3.22 -13.36
CA GLN A 112 1.27 -3.91 -13.36
C GLN A 112 2.36 -3.11 -12.63
N GLU A 113 2.47 -1.80 -12.89
CA GLU A 113 3.39 -0.93 -12.16
C GLU A 113 3.08 -0.90 -10.66
N LEU A 114 1.80 -0.88 -10.28
CA LEU A 114 1.38 -0.93 -8.87
C LEU A 114 1.77 -2.27 -8.21
N ILE A 115 1.60 -3.40 -8.90
CA ILE A 115 2.02 -4.72 -8.38
C ILE A 115 3.54 -4.75 -8.15
N LEU A 116 4.33 -4.25 -9.11
CA LEU A 116 5.80 -4.21 -8.98
C LEU A 116 6.25 -3.30 -7.84
N PHE A 117 5.62 -2.14 -7.70
CA PHE A 117 5.84 -1.22 -6.59
C PHE A 117 5.56 -1.89 -5.24
N GLU A 118 4.38 -2.49 -5.07
CA GLU A 118 3.99 -3.11 -3.80
C GLU A 118 4.90 -4.28 -3.44
N PHE A 119 5.28 -5.11 -4.42
CA PHE A 119 6.25 -6.19 -4.23
C PHE A 119 7.61 -5.67 -3.75
N GLN A 120 8.09 -4.57 -4.35
CA GLN A 120 9.38 -3.99 -3.98
C GLN A 120 9.33 -3.37 -2.58
N ILE A 121 8.25 -2.67 -2.23
CA ILE A 121 8.04 -2.15 -0.88
C ILE A 121 7.95 -3.27 0.17
N GLU A 122 7.27 -4.36 -0.15
CA GLU A 122 7.15 -5.50 0.75
C GLU A 122 8.54 -6.09 1.07
N ARG A 123 9.31 -6.41 0.04
CA ARG A 123 10.64 -7.02 0.17
C ARG A 123 11.70 -6.10 0.77
N ASP A 124 11.78 -4.86 0.30
CA ASP A 124 12.92 -3.98 0.62
C ASP A 124 12.68 -3.09 1.83
N VAL A 125 11.44 -3.03 2.35
CA VAL A 125 11.06 -2.16 3.47
C VAL A 125 10.24 -2.88 4.53
N VAL A 126 9.13 -3.52 4.16
CA VAL A 126 8.21 -4.13 5.14
C VAL A 126 8.86 -5.33 5.84
N GLU A 127 9.42 -6.27 5.08
CA GLU A 127 10.10 -7.45 5.62
C GLU A 127 11.28 -7.06 6.55
N PRO A 128 12.22 -6.17 6.15
CA PRO A 128 13.29 -5.71 7.04
C PRO A 128 12.80 -5.03 8.33
N LEU A 129 11.74 -4.22 8.26
CA LEU A 129 11.16 -3.58 9.45
C LEU A 129 10.48 -4.60 10.38
N TYR A 130 9.87 -5.64 9.82
CA TYR A 130 9.33 -6.76 10.57
C TYR A 130 10.45 -7.53 11.27
N ASP A 131 11.50 -7.93 10.54
CA ASP A 131 12.63 -8.66 11.11
C ASP A 131 13.31 -7.88 12.23
N LEU A 132 13.48 -6.57 12.05
CA LEU A 132 14.01 -5.70 13.09
C LEU A 132 13.14 -5.71 14.36
N ALA A 133 11.82 -5.56 14.19
CA ALA A 133 10.88 -5.41 15.30
C ALA A 133 10.56 -6.74 16.03
N GLU A 134 10.45 -7.83 15.27
CA GLU A 134 9.92 -9.12 15.74
C GLU A 134 11.02 -10.19 15.92
N VAL A 135 12.21 -9.99 15.34
CA VAL A 135 13.31 -10.96 15.41
C VAL A 135 14.55 -10.38 16.09
N GLU A 136 15.18 -9.36 15.49
CA GLU A 136 16.48 -8.84 15.97
C GLU A 136 16.37 -8.24 17.37
N ILE A 137 15.48 -7.25 17.58
CA ILE A 137 15.34 -6.59 18.88
C ILE A 137 14.83 -7.56 19.97
N PRO A 138 13.81 -8.41 19.74
CA PRO A 138 13.38 -9.40 20.74
C PRO A 138 14.48 -10.39 21.14
N ASN A 139 15.38 -10.76 20.24
CA ASN A 139 16.52 -11.62 20.57
C ASN A 139 17.50 -10.94 21.54
N ILE A 140 17.84 -9.67 21.30
CA ILE A 140 18.68 -8.87 22.23
C ILE A 140 17.97 -8.75 23.60
N GLN A 141 16.66 -8.46 23.60
CA GLN A 141 15.85 -8.40 24.82
C GLN A 141 15.81 -9.74 25.58
N LYS A 142 15.82 -10.87 24.87
CA LYS A 142 15.87 -12.21 25.47
C LYS A 142 17.21 -12.47 26.15
N GLN A 143 18.32 -12.11 25.51
CA GLN A 143 19.65 -12.19 26.12
C GLN A 143 19.77 -11.28 27.35
N ARG A 144 19.20 -10.06 27.30
CA ARG A 144 19.14 -9.14 28.45
C ARG A 144 18.44 -9.75 29.67
N LYS A 145 17.34 -10.47 29.45
CA LYS A 145 16.63 -11.23 30.49
C LYS A 145 17.46 -12.42 30.98
N HIS A 146 18.18 -13.09 30.08
CA HIS A 146 19.07 -14.19 30.45
C HIS A 146 20.22 -13.72 31.33
N LEU A 147 20.87 -12.61 31.00
CA LEU A 147 21.89 -11.98 31.83
C LEU A 147 21.36 -11.69 33.23
N ALA A 148 20.16 -11.11 33.36
CA ALA A 148 19.56 -10.84 34.66
C ALA A 148 19.41 -12.10 35.53
N LYS A 149 19.14 -13.27 34.92
CA LYS A 149 19.12 -14.55 35.63
C LYS A 149 20.52 -14.99 36.06
N LEU A 150 21.51 -14.91 35.18
CA LEU A 150 22.90 -15.28 35.50
C LEU A 150 23.50 -14.42 36.62
N VAL A 151 23.11 -13.15 36.70
CA VAL A 151 23.49 -12.26 37.82
C VAL A 151 22.97 -12.81 39.15
N LEU A 152 21.70 -13.21 39.21
CA LEU A 152 21.11 -13.81 40.41
C LEU A 152 21.77 -15.14 40.78
N ASP A 153 22.10 -15.96 39.77
CA ASP A 153 22.78 -17.25 39.98
C ASP A 153 24.21 -17.04 40.54
N MET A 154 24.94 -16.05 40.02
CA MET A 154 26.27 -15.65 40.52
C MET A 154 26.19 -15.10 41.95
N ASP A 155 25.27 -14.17 42.23
CA ASP A 155 25.08 -13.60 43.57
C ASP A 155 24.71 -14.67 44.61
N SER A 156 23.92 -15.67 44.20
CA SER A 156 23.59 -16.85 45.01
C SER A 156 24.81 -17.74 45.27
N ALA A 157 25.59 -18.06 44.25
CA ALA A 157 26.82 -18.85 44.39
C ALA A 157 27.85 -18.13 45.29
N ARG A 158 28.01 -16.82 45.09
CA ARG A 158 28.86 -15.94 45.92
C ARG A 158 28.44 -15.95 47.38
N THR A 159 27.14 -15.84 47.65
CA THR A 159 26.60 -15.90 49.02
C THR A 159 26.85 -17.25 49.67
N ARG A 160 26.64 -18.36 48.94
CA ARG A 160 26.91 -19.73 49.43
C ARG A 160 28.38 -19.93 49.77
N TRP A 161 29.30 -19.47 48.92
CA TRP A 161 30.73 -19.52 49.17
C TRP A 161 31.13 -18.69 50.40
N GLN A 162 30.64 -17.45 50.52
CA GLN A 162 30.91 -16.56 51.66
C GLN A 162 30.39 -17.11 53.00
N GLN A 163 29.25 -17.81 53.00
CA GLN A 163 28.72 -18.45 54.21
C GLN A 163 29.56 -19.65 54.62
N SER A 164 30.05 -20.44 53.65
CA SER A 164 30.95 -21.57 53.90
C SER A 164 32.31 -21.12 54.44
N SER A 165 32.88 -20.04 53.90
CA SER A 165 34.18 -19.53 54.35
C SER A 165 34.14 -18.96 55.78
N LYS A 166 33.03 -18.32 56.18
CA LYS A 166 32.83 -17.82 57.56
C LYS A 166 32.58 -18.93 58.59
N SER A 167 31.99 -20.06 58.18
CA SER A 167 31.71 -21.22 59.05
C SER A 167 32.96 -22.07 59.35
N SER A 168 33.99 -21.98 58.49
CA SER A 168 35.20 -22.79 58.59
C SER A 168 36.16 -22.38 59.73
N GLY A 169 35.91 -21.26 60.43
CA GLY A 169 36.74 -20.78 61.55
C GLY A 169 36.50 -21.44 62.90
N GLN A 170 35.56 -22.40 63.02
CA GLN A 170 35.07 -22.89 64.32
C GLN A 170 35.06 -24.42 64.51
N SER A 171 35.62 -25.22 63.60
CA SER A 171 35.54 -26.70 63.69
C SER A 171 36.83 -27.44 63.31
N SER A 172 37.22 -28.44 64.12
CA SER A 172 38.50 -29.16 64.10
C SER A 172 38.62 -30.29 63.06
N ASN A 173 37.76 -30.32 62.03
CA ASN A 173 37.84 -31.31 60.94
C ASN A 173 38.40 -30.65 59.67
N GLN A 174 39.72 -30.48 59.62
CA GLN A 174 40.42 -29.70 58.58
C GLN A 174 40.42 -30.34 57.17
N LEU A 175 40.34 -31.67 57.02
CA LEU A 175 40.48 -32.30 55.69
C LEU A 175 39.19 -32.33 54.85
N HIS A 176 38.01 -32.51 55.47
CA HIS A 176 36.73 -32.57 54.74
C HIS A 176 36.10 -31.20 54.48
N THR A 177 36.53 -30.16 55.20
CA THR A 177 36.02 -28.78 55.08
C THR A 177 36.68 -28.03 53.93
N GLY A 178 37.95 -28.33 53.60
CA GLY A 178 38.67 -27.74 52.47
C GLY A 178 38.06 -28.09 51.11
N ALA A 179 37.85 -29.38 50.81
CA ALA A 179 37.30 -29.82 49.52
C ALA A 179 35.90 -29.24 49.21
N LYS A 180 35.07 -29.05 50.24
CA LYS A 180 33.74 -28.42 50.10
C LYS A 180 33.84 -26.92 49.86
N ALA A 181 34.79 -26.23 50.49
CA ALA A 181 35.04 -24.82 50.27
C ALA A 181 35.60 -24.55 48.87
N ASP A 182 36.50 -25.42 48.39
CA ASP A 182 37.08 -25.34 47.05
C ASP A 182 36.03 -25.59 45.97
N SER A 183 35.17 -26.60 46.13
CA SER A 183 34.05 -26.85 45.20
C SER A 183 33.07 -25.67 45.12
N LEU A 184 32.74 -25.03 46.26
CA LEU A 184 31.88 -23.84 46.26
C LEU A 184 32.56 -22.61 45.64
N ARG A 185 33.89 -22.54 45.70
CA ARG A 185 34.68 -21.50 45.05
C ARG A 185 34.64 -21.69 43.53
N GLU A 186 34.89 -22.91 43.06
CA GLU A 186 34.83 -23.26 41.64
C GLU A 186 33.43 -22.98 41.07
N GLU A 187 32.35 -23.36 41.77
CA GLU A 187 30.97 -23.05 41.35
C GLU A 187 30.72 -21.54 41.23
N MET A 188 31.28 -20.73 42.14
CA MET A 188 31.19 -19.27 42.08
C MET A 188 31.97 -18.70 40.89
N GLU A 189 33.20 -19.17 40.66
CA GLU A 189 34.04 -18.75 39.54
C GLU A 189 33.39 -19.13 38.20
N GLU A 190 32.80 -20.33 38.07
CA GLU A 190 32.03 -20.75 36.90
C GLU A 190 30.76 -19.92 36.67
N ALA A 191 30.05 -19.54 37.74
CA ALA A 191 28.86 -18.70 37.64
C ALA A 191 29.24 -17.26 37.20
N ALA A 192 30.36 -16.74 37.71
CA ALA A 192 30.91 -15.44 37.31
C ALA A 192 31.34 -15.45 35.84
N ASN A 193 32.11 -16.45 35.40
CA ASN A 193 32.56 -16.58 34.01
C ASN A 193 31.38 -16.65 33.04
N ARG A 194 30.33 -17.44 33.35
CA ARG A 194 29.11 -17.53 32.52
C ARG A 194 28.39 -16.18 32.42
N MET A 195 28.30 -15.45 33.53
CA MET A 195 27.68 -14.13 33.58
C MET A 195 28.46 -13.12 32.75
N GLU A 196 29.80 -13.10 32.84
CA GLU A 196 30.68 -12.23 32.05
C GLU A 196 30.56 -12.50 30.55
N ILE A 197 30.62 -13.77 30.12
CA ILE A 197 30.45 -14.14 28.70
C ILE A 197 29.10 -13.64 28.17
N CYS A 198 28.01 -13.82 28.92
CA CYS A 198 26.70 -13.36 28.50
C CYS A 198 26.60 -11.83 28.45
N ARG A 199 27.25 -11.12 29.38
CA ARG A 199 27.32 -9.66 29.41
C ARG A 199 28.07 -9.13 28.19
N ASP A 200 29.22 -9.71 27.87
CA ASP A 200 30.05 -9.26 26.77
C ASP A 200 29.37 -9.54 25.41
N GLN A 201 28.69 -10.68 25.27
CA GLN A 201 27.87 -10.97 24.09
C GLN A 201 26.71 -9.98 23.94
N LEU A 202 25.96 -9.72 25.01
CA LEU A 202 24.86 -8.76 24.97
C LEU A 202 25.37 -7.36 24.61
N SER A 203 26.52 -6.95 25.16
CA SER A 203 27.14 -5.67 24.85
C SER A 203 27.52 -5.59 23.38
N ALA A 204 28.13 -6.64 22.83
CA ALA A 204 28.47 -6.73 21.41
C ALA A 204 27.22 -6.60 20.51
N ASP A 205 26.14 -7.31 20.85
CA ASP A 205 24.89 -7.26 20.08
C ASP A 205 24.23 -5.87 20.16
N MET A 206 24.26 -5.22 21.33
CA MET A 206 23.76 -3.85 21.53
C MET A 206 24.58 -2.80 20.76
N TYR A 207 25.92 -2.91 20.76
CA TYR A 207 26.76 -2.02 19.96
C TYR A 207 26.60 -2.25 18.46
N SER A 208 26.48 -3.51 18.04
CA SER A 208 26.20 -3.88 16.64
C SER A 208 24.88 -3.28 16.16
N PHE A 209 23.83 -3.34 16.98
CA PHE A 209 22.54 -2.69 16.70
C PHE A 209 22.71 -1.17 16.48
N VAL A 210 23.47 -0.49 17.34
CA VAL A 210 23.73 0.96 17.17
C VAL A 210 24.54 1.24 15.89
N ALA A 211 25.52 0.39 15.58
CA ALA A 211 26.35 0.56 14.38
C ALA A 211 25.53 0.47 13.07
N LYS A 212 24.44 -0.31 13.06
CA LYS A 212 23.51 -0.45 11.92
C LYS A 212 22.47 0.68 11.81
N GLU A 213 22.57 1.74 12.61
CA GLU A 213 21.59 2.83 12.60
C GLU A 213 21.36 3.43 11.21
N ILE A 214 22.43 3.56 10.43
CA ILE A 214 22.36 4.06 9.05
C ILE A 214 21.58 3.06 8.16
N ASP A 215 21.81 1.76 8.32
CA ASP A 215 21.11 0.74 7.53
C ASP A 215 19.59 0.76 7.81
N TYR A 216 19.20 0.94 9.07
CA TYR A 216 17.79 1.08 9.44
C TYR A 216 17.17 2.36 8.90
N ALA A 217 17.93 3.47 8.86
CA ALA A 217 17.48 4.71 8.24
C ALA A 217 17.29 4.55 6.72
N ASN A 218 18.14 3.75 6.07
CA ASN A 218 18.07 3.49 4.63
C ASN A 218 16.77 2.80 4.23
N TYR A 219 16.10 2.04 5.09
CA TYR A 219 14.77 1.48 4.78
C TYR A 219 13.74 2.57 4.44
N PHE A 220 13.80 3.71 5.15
CA PHE A 220 12.91 4.85 4.89
C PHE A 220 13.33 5.63 3.65
N GLN A 221 14.62 5.68 3.33
CA GLN A 221 15.09 6.24 2.06
C GLN A 221 14.57 5.39 0.90
N THR A 222 14.77 4.07 0.94
CA THR A 222 14.29 3.12 -0.07
C THR A 222 12.78 3.24 -0.27
N LEU A 223 11.99 3.37 0.81
CA LEU A 223 10.55 3.62 0.72
C LEU A 223 10.23 4.81 -0.20
N ILE A 224 10.91 5.95 0.01
CA ILE A 224 10.66 7.17 -0.77
C ILE A 224 11.16 7.03 -2.21
N GLU A 225 12.32 6.41 -2.43
CA GLU A 225 12.88 6.19 -3.75
C GLU A 225 11.97 5.31 -4.62
N VAL A 226 11.51 4.19 -4.06
CA VAL A 226 10.60 3.26 -4.73
C VAL A 226 9.24 3.90 -5.02
N GLN A 227 8.69 4.68 -4.06
CA GLN A 227 7.48 5.47 -4.29
C GLN A 227 7.64 6.50 -5.42
N SER A 228 8.76 7.24 -5.42
CA SER A 228 9.06 8.24 -6.44
C SER A 228 9.11 7.63 -7.83
N GLU A 229 9.80 6.51 -7.98
CA GLU A 229 9.93 5.83 -9.28
C GLU A 229 8.59 5.28 -9.76
N TYR A 230 7.78 4.67 -8.89
CA TYR A 230 6.44 4.20 -9.22
C TYR A 230 5.54 5.34 -9.75
N HIS A 231 5.50 6.46 -9.04
CA HIS A 231 4.68 7.60 -9.45
C HIS A 231 5.16 8.21 -10.76
N LYS A 232 6.47 8.27 -11.00
CA LYS A 232 7.05 8.75 -12.25
C LYS A 232 6.64 7.88 -13.44
N LYS A 233 6.78 6.56 -13.33
CA LYS A 233 6.36 5.62 -14.39
C LYS A 233 4.86 5.67 -14.66
N SER A 234 4.06 5.75 -13.59
CA SER A 234 2.60 5.89 -13.70
C SER A 234 2.19 7.17 -14.42
N LEU A 235 2.86 8.29 -14.11
CA LEU A 235 2.63 9.56 -14.77
C LEU A 235 3.01 9.50 -16.25
N GLU A 236 4.13 8.88 -16.59
CA GLU A 236 4.57 8.71 -17.97
C GLU A 236 3.54 7.94 -18.81
N LEU A 237 2.99 6.85 -18.28
CA LEU A 237 1.91 6.09 -18.94
C LEU A 237 0.69 6.98 -19.24
N LEU A 238 0.27 7.80 -18.26
CA LEU A 238 -0.87 8.71 -18.42
C LEU A 238 -0.58 9.85 -19.41
N GLN A 239 0.62 10.43 -19.36
CA GLN A 239 1.05 11.48 -20.26
C GLN A 239 1.14 10.99 -21.71
N ASN A 240 1.53 9.73 -21.92
CA ASN A 240 1.55 9.10 -23.24
C ASN A 240 0.15 8.77 -23.78
N LEU A 241 -0.83 8.51 -22.91
CA LEU A 241 -2.21 8.20 -23.30
C LEU A 241 -2.99 9.44 -23.74
N LEU A 242 -2.86 10.56 -23.01
CA LEU A 242 -3.69 11.76 -23.23
C LEU A 242 -3.64 12.31 -24.68
N PRO A 243 -2.49 12.41 -25.35
CA PRO A 243 -2.42 12.82 -26.76
C PRO A 243 -3.14 11.85 -27.70
N GLN A 244 -3.09 10.55 -27.42
CA GLN A 244 -3.77 9.54 -28.23
C GLN A 244 -5.29 9.68 -28.11
N ILE A 245 -5.80 9.89 -26.89
CA ILE A 245 -7.22 10.19 -26.67
C ILE A 245 -7.66 11.41 -27.48
N LYS A 246 -6.90 12.52 -27.40
CA LYS A 246 -7.21 13.74 -28.15
C LYS A 246 -7.21 13.51 -29.65
N ALA A 247 -6.21 12.83 -30.18
CA ALA A 247 -6.13 12.51 -31.61
C ALA A 247 -7.34 11.68 -32.08
N HIS A 248 -7.76 10.69 -31.30
CA HIS A 248 -8.96 9.89 -31.63
C HIS A 248 -10.26 10.70 -31.56
N GLN A 249 -10.39 11.64 -30.62
CA GLN A 249 -11.55 12.52 -30.51
C GLN A 249 -11.60 13.54 -31.66
N GLU A 250 -10.45 14.11 -32.02
CA GLU A 250 -10.35 15.08 -33.13
C GLU A 250 -10.65 14.44 -34.48
N ALA A 251 -10.15 13.22 -34.71
CA ALA A 251 -10.39 12.43 -35.91
C ALA A 251 -11.79 11.78 -35.97
N TRP A 252 -12.60 11.90 -34.91
CA TRP A 252 -13.94 11.33 -34.92
C TRP A 252 -14.87 12.10 -35.86
N VAL A 253 -15.46 11.39 -36.83
CA VAL A 253 -16.20 11.98 -37.95
C VAL A 253 -17.60 12.44 -37.54
N ASP A 254 -18.27 11.72 -36.63
CA ASP A 254 -19.65 12.02 -36.22
C ASP A 254 -19.69 13.06 -35.09
N LYS A 255 -19.47 14.33 -35.44
CA LYS A 255 -19.64 15.47 -34.54
C LYS A 255 -21.05 16.07 -34.69
N PRO A 256 -21.66 16.60 -33.62
CA PRO A 256 -22.93 17.30 -33.71
C PRO A 256 -22.85 18.44 -34.71
N CYS A 257 -23.90 18.59 -35.53
CA CYS A 257 -23.97 19.61 -36.57
C CYS A 257 -24.50 20.95 -36.02
N TYR A 258 -25.34 20.92 -34.97
CA TYR A 258 -25.89 22.09 -34.32
C TYR A 258 -25.05 22.52 -33.12
N GLY A 259 -25.03 23.84 -32.83
CA GLY A 259 -24.33 24.41 -31.67
C GLY A 259 -22.82 24.62 -31.85
N LYS A 260 -22.32 24.46 -33.08
CA LYS A 260 -20.93 24.76 -33.47
C LYS A 260 -20.89 25.85 -34.55
N PRO A 261 -19.79 26.63 -34.64
CA PRO A 261 -19.60 27.54 -35.76
C PRO A 261 -19.67 26.82 -37.10
N LEU A 262 -20.38 27.40 -38.07
CA LEU A 262 -20.53 26.82 -39.41
C LEU A 262 -19.18 26.54 -40.07
N GLU A 263 -18.21 27.43 -39.92
CA GLU A 263 -16.85 27.27 -40.46
C GLU A 263 -16.13 26.03 -39.91
N GLU A 264 -16.32 25.73 -38.62
CA GLU A 264 -15.77 24.52 -37.98
C GLU A 264 -16.43 23.26 -38.58
N HIS A 265 -17.75 23.26 -38.73
CA HIS A 265 -18.49 22.15 -39.33
C HIS A 265 -18.05 21.86 -40.77
N LEU A 266 -17.97 22.89 -41.62
CA LEU A 266 -17.58 22.74 -43.03
C LEU A 266 -16.13 22.25 -43.17
N THR A 267 -15.22 22.81 -42.37
CA THR A 267 -13.81 22.41 -42.35
C THR A 267 -13.64 20.95 -41.92
N LEU A 268 -14.33 20.53 -40.86
CA LEU A 268 -14.24 19.16 -40.33
C LEU A 268 -14.93 18.12 -41.23
N SER A 269 -16.05 18.48 -41.84
CA SER A 269 -16.79 17.57 -42.73
C SER A 269 -16.27 17.56 -44.17
N GLY A 270 -15.41 18.51 -44.54
CA GLY A 270 -14.91 18.66 -45.92
C GLY A 270 -16.01 18.98 -46.93
N ARG A 271 -17.08 19.66 -46.50
CA ARG A 271 -18.25 19.99 -47.34
C ARG A 271 -18.31 21.49 -47.62
N ASP A 272 -18.84 21.85 -48.78
CA ASP A 272 -19.15 23.25 -49.12
C ASP A 272 -20.47 23.74 -48.51
N ILE A 273 -21.39 22.81 -48.21
CA ILE A 273 -22.70 23.06 -47.62
C ILE A 273 -22.85 22.23 -46.35
N ALA A 274 -23.36 22.84 -45.28
CA ALA A 274 -23.57 22.13 -44.02
C ALA A 274 -24.54 20.98 -44.22
N PHE A 275 -24.21 19.81 -43.66
CA PHE A 275 -25.01 18.59 -43.81
C PHE A 275 -26.49 18.80 -43.46
N PRO A 276 -26.88 19.48 -42.35
CA PRO A 276 -28.29 19.74 -42.07
C PRO A 276 -29.01 20.55 -43.15
N ILE A 277 -28.31 21.51 -43.77
CA ILE A 277 -28.89 22.34 -44.83
C ILE A 277 -29.11 21.50 -46.07
N GLU A 278 -28.07 20.80 -46.52
CA GLU A 278 -28.12 19.95 -47.72
C GLU A 278 -29.17 18.85 -47.56
N ALA A 279 -29.15 18.13 -46.44
CA ALA A 279 -30.13 17.09 -46.12
C ALA A 279 -31.56 17.63 -46.16
N CYS A 280 -31.85 18.76 -45.50
CA CYS A 280 -33.18 19.36 -45.54
C CYS A 280 -33.56 19.90 -46.93
N VAL A 281 -32.62 20.42 -47.74
CA VAL A 281 -32.91 20.85 -49.13
C VAL A 281 -33.29 19.64 -49.97
N THR A 282 -32.45 18.60 -49.97
CA THR A 282 -32.64 17.39 -50.79
C THR A 282 -33.98 16.73 -50.46
N MET A 283 -34.30 16.56 -49.18
CA MET A 283 -35.59 15.99 -48.79
C MET A 283 -36.80 16.82 -49.24
N LEU A 284 -36.73 18.15 -49.14
CA LEU A 284 -37.82 18.99 -49.61
C LEU A 284 -38.02 18.85 -51.12
N LEU A 285 -36.93 18.80 -51.89
CA LEU A 285 -36.98 18.59 -53.34
C LEU A 285 -37.58 17.23 -53.70
N ASP A 286 -37.25 16.18 -52.92
CA ASP A 286 -37.70 14.82 -53.20
C ASP A 286 -39.19 14.60 -52.87
N CYS A 287 -39.70 15.18 -51.77
CA CYS A 287 -41.05 14.86 -51.28
C CYS A 287 -41.87 16.02 -50.69
N GLY A 288 -41.26 17.18 -50.42
CA GLY A 288 -41.91 18.27 -49.69
C GLY A 288 -42.50 19.40 -50.54
N MET A 289 -42.06 19.57 -51.79
CA MET A 289 -42.42 20.75 -52.60
C MET A 289 -43.90 20.86 -52.99
N GLN A 290 -44.66 19.76 -52.88
CA GLN A 290 -46.09 19.73 -53.22
C GLN A 290 -47.00 20.10 -52.03
N GLU A 291 -46.45 20.28 -50.83
CA GLU A 291 -47.25 20.57 -49.63
C GLU A 291 -47.73 22.03 -49.60
N GLU A 292 -49.04 22.24 -49.42
CA GLU A 292 -49.61 23.58 -49.31
C GLU A 292 -49.23 24.25 -47.97
N GLY A 293 -48.82 25.53 -48.03
CA GLY A 293 -48.50 26.27 -46.81
C GLY A 293 -47.23 25.78 -46.11
N LEU A 294 -46.34 25.06 -46.82
CA LEU A 294 -45.10 24.46 -46.34
C LEU A 294 -44.28 25.35 -45.38
N PHE A 295 -44.13 26.64 -45.71
CA PHE A 295 -43.37 27.61 -44.90
C PHE A 295 -44.22 28.46 -43.95
N ARG A 296 -45.55 28.30 -43.98
CA ARG A 296 -46.51 29.06 -43.17
C ARG A 296 -46.92 28.28 -41.92
N VAL A 297 -46.98 26.95 -42.00
CA VAL A 297 -47.37 26.08 -40.89
C VAL A 297 -46.13 25.70 -40.09
N ALA A 298 -46.14 26.00 -38.80
CA ALA A 298 -45.05 25.60 -37.90
C ALA A 298 -45.22 24.12 -37.51
N PRO A 299 -44.14 23.31 -37.55
CA PRO A 299 -44.16 21.94 -37.04
C PRO A 299 -44.29 21.93 -35.52
N SER A 300 -44.67 20.77 -34.96
CA SER A 300 -44.65 20.62 -33.50
C SER A 300 -43.21 20.68 -32.96
N ALA A 301 -43.06 21.23 -31.75
CA ALA A 301 -41.75 21.35 -31.11
C ALA A 301 -41.04 20.00 -30.90
N SER A 302 -41.79 18.93 -30.64
CA SER A 302 -41.26 17.57 -30.49
C SER A 302 -40.68 17.02 -31.79
N LYS A 303 -41.35 17.25 -32.93
CA LYS A 303 -40.87 16.83 -34.25
C LYS A 303 -39.62 17.60 -34.68
N LEU A 304 -39.59 18.91 -34.44
CA LEU A 304 -38.39 19.72 -34.71
C LEU A 304 -37.21 19.30 -33.83
N LYS A 305 -37.45 18.99 -32.55
CA LYS A 305 -36.42 18.48 -31.63
C LYS A 305 -35.89 17.13 -32.10
N LYS A 306 -36.76 16.23 -32.57
CA LYS A 306 -36.38 14.93 -33.13
C LYS A 306 -35.55 15.08 -34.40
N LEU A 307 -35.98 15.91 -35.35
CA LEU A 307 -35.25 16.17 -36.60
C LEU A 307 -33.85 16.74 -36.34
N LYS A 308 -33.73 17.70 -35.42
CA LYS A 308 -32.43 18.25 -35.02
C LYS A 308 -31.51 17.17 -34.45
N ALA A 309 -32.01 16.35 -33.53
CA ALA A 309 -31.25 15.25 -32.93
C ALA A 309 -30.83 14.19 -33.97
N SER A 310 -31.71 13.87 -34.92
CA SER A 310 -31.44 12.99 -36.07
C SER A 310 -30.30 13.52 -36.93
N LEU A 311 -30.36 14.80 -37.31
CA LEU A 311 -29.31 15.46 -38.09
C LEU A 311 -27.99 15.58 -37.32
N ASP A 312 -28.04 15.81 -36.00
CA ASP A 312 -26.85 15.87 -35.14
C ASP A 312 -26.07 14.54 -35.06
N CYS A 313 -26.77 13.40 -35.16
CA CYS A 313 -26.12 12.09 -35.22
C CYS A 313 -25.94 11.56 -36.65
N GLY A 314 -26.16 12.39 -37.68
CA GLY A 314 -25.99 11.98 -39.08
C GLY A 314 -27.05 11.00 -39.61
N VAL A 315 -28.11 10.73 -38.85
CA VAL A 315 -29.15 9.75 -39.20
C VAL A 315 -30.42 10.47 -39.64
N LEU A 316 -30.79 10.34 -40.90
CA LEU A 316 -32.00 10.92 -41.46
C LEU A 316 -32.90 9.85 -42.07
N ASP A 317 -34.07 9.63 -41.46
CA ASP A 317 -35.09 8.73 -42.00
C ASP A 317 -35.96 9.47 -43.01
N VAL A 318 -35.65 9.28 -44.30
CA VAL A 318 -36.36 9.94 -45.40
C VAL A 318 -37.84 9.57 -45.43
N GLN A 319 -38.19 8.32 -45.07
CA GLN A 319 -39.58 7.86 -45.11
C GLN A 319 -40.40 8.49 -44.00
N GLU A 320 -39.86 8.59 -42.79
CA GLU A 320 -40.58 9.16 -41.65
C GLU A 320 -40.87 10.65 -41.83
N TYR A 321 -39.87 11.43 -42.27
CA TYR A 321 -40.03 12.89 -42.40
C TYR A 321 -40.75 13.31 -43.70
N SER A 322 -40.88 12.42 -44.69
CA SER A 322 -41.71 12.67 -45.88
C SER A 322 -43.20 12.88 -45.54
N ALA A 323 -43.66 12.32 -44.41
CA ALA A 323 -45.03 12.45 -43.93
C ALA A 323 -45.32 13.79 -43.20
N ASP A 324 -44.30 14.59 -42.89
CA ASP A 324 -44.44 15.93 -42.30
C ASP A 324 -43.34 16.89 -42.80
N PRO A 325 -43.47 17.39 -44.05
CA PRO A 325 -42.46 18.23 -44.67
C PRO A 325 -42.32 19.62 -44.00
N HIS A 326 -43.27 20.03 -43.15
CA HIS A 326 -43.18 21.28 -42.37
C HIS A 326 -42.01 21.25 -41.36
N ALA A 327 -41.71 20.08 -40.78
CA ALA A 327 -40.57 19.92 -39.87
C ALA A 327 -39.23 20.19 -40.58
N ILE A 328 -39.12 19.69 -41.82
CA ILE A 328 -37.92 19.82 -42.67
C ILE A 328 -37.76 21.27 -43.14
N ALA A 329 -38.85 21.93 -43.52
CA ALA A 329 -38.86 23.33 -43.94
C ALA A 329 -38.31 24.28 -42.85
N VAL A 330 -38.62 24.01 -41.58
CA VAL A 330 -38.15 24.80 -40.44
C VAL A 330 -36.76 24.37 -39.94
N GLY A 331 -36.34 23.13 -40.18
CA GLY A 331 -35.02 22.59 -39.81
C GLY A 331 -33.84 23.41 -40.34
N LYS A 332 -33.97 24.00 -41.55
CA LYS A 332 -32.95 24.88 -42.18
C LYS A 332 -32.64 26.14 -41.37
N LEU A 333 -33.62 26.73 -40.70
CA LEU A 333 -33.51 28.04 -40.07
C LEU A 333 -32.77 28.04 -38.73
N SER A 334 -32.53 26.86 -38.15
CA SER A 334 -31.82 26.72 -36.87
C SER A 334 -30.32 26.43 -37.01
N ALA A 335 -29.80 26.24 -38.22
CA ALA A 335 -28.38 25.96 -38.45
C ALA A 335 -27.50 27.23 -38.61
N ASN A 336 -28.13 28.42 -38.70
CA ASN A 336 -27.46 29.70 -38.93
C ASN A 336 -27.33 30.59 -37.67
N ARG A 337 -27.47 30.03 -36.46
CA ARG A 337 -27.25 30.75 -35.21
C ARG A 337 -26.22 30.07 -34.33
#